data_AF-A0A7J3ZNU0-F1
#
_entry.id   AF-A0A7J3ZNU0-F1
#
_cell.length_a   1.000
_cell.length_b   1.000
_cell.length_c   1.000
_cell.angle_alpha   90.00
_cell.angle_beta   90.00
_cell.angle_gamma   90.00
#
_symmetry.space_group_name_H-M   'P 1'
#
loop_
_entity.id
_entity.type
_entity.pdbx_description
1 polymer ?
#
loop_
_entity_poly.entity_id
_entity_poly.type
_entity_poly.pdbx_seq_one_letter_code
_entity_poly.pdbx_strand_id
1 'polypeptide(L)'
;MPGGASLLRGFLLTSKCMGMSAAFREFVRRVFGVNYTYRNISVNSNDVFRVIRNILIKGYNVYGLNNKVVVQTPFGEVGVDIVDIDLLGVLTEPLKEMYARADVRGGIVVDVGAYIGETALLFISLGARRVYALEPVKRHYQNLTKNIVRNNLKDK
;
A
#
# COMPACT_ATOMS: atom_id res chain seq x y z
N MET A 1 11.55 -2.44 -27.62
CA MET A 1 12.32 -3.19 -26.60
C MET A 1 12.84 -2.20 -25.58
N PRO A 2 12.67 -2.42 -24.26
CA PRO A 2 13.29 -1.54 -23.27
C PRO A 2 14.81 -1.65 -23.42
N GLY A 3 15.50 -0.53 -23.64
CA GLY A 3 16.96 -0.51 -23.80
C GLY A 3 17.67 -1.08 -22.57
N GLY A 4 18.84 -1.71 -22.77
CA GLY A 4 19.58 -2.42 -21.71
C GLY A 4 19.82 -1.60 -20.44
N ALA A 5 19.96 -0.27 -20.56
CA ALA A 5 20.07 0.64 -19.42
C ALA A 5 18.83 0.66 -18.50
N SER A 6 17.61 0.52 -19.06
CA SER A 6 16.37 0.49 -18.28
C SER A 6 16.23 -0.79 -17.45
N LEU A 7 16.70 -1.91 -17.99
CA LEU A 7 16.69 -3.20 -17.27
C LEU A 7 17.68 -3.18 -16.11
N LEU A 8 18.88 -2.66 -16.34
CA LEU A 8 19.91 -2.54 -15.31
C LEU A 8 19.46 -1.64 -14.15
N ARG A 9 18.87 -0.49 -14.46
CA ARG A 9 18.29 0.42 -13.45
C ARG A 9 17.18 -0.25 -12.64
N GLY A 10 16.29 -0.98 -13.32
CA GLY A 10 15.21 -1.71 -12.68
C GLY A 10 15.72 -2.78 -11.70
N PHE A 11 16.73 -3.55 -12.13
CA PHE A 11 17.39 -4.54 -11.29
C PHE A 11 18.06 -3.92 -10.07
N LEU A 12 18.88 -2.87 -10.27
CA LEU A 12 19.57 -2.17 -9.18
C LEU A 12 18.59 -1.57 -8.15
N LEU A 13 17.49 -0.97 -8.61
CA LEU A 13 16.46 -0.43 -7.74
C LEU A 13 15.82 -1.54 -6.88
N THR A 14 15.46 -2.65 -7.51
CA THR A 14 14.90 -3.81 -6.80
C THR A 14 15.90 -4.40 -5.81
N SER A 15 17.17 -4.50 -6.18
CA SER A 15 18.21 -4.96 -5.27
C SER A 15 18.35 -4.07 -4.04
N LYS A 16 18.24 -2.74 -4.21
CA LYS A 16 18.30 -1.78 -3.10
C LYS A 16 17.11 -1.90 -2.14
N CYS A 17 15.89 -2.07 -2.63
CA CYS A 17 14.70 -2.05 -1.78
C CYS A 17 14.22 -3.45 -1.33
N MET A 18 14.46 -4.50 -2.12
CA MET A 18 13.99 -5.86 -1.86
C MET A 18 15.13 -6.86 -1.57
N GLY A 19 16.38 -6.49 -1.81
CA GLY A 19 17.56 -7.35 -1.70
C GLY A 19 17.90 -8.11 -2.97
N MET A 20 19.18 -8.47 -3.13
CA MET A 20 19.72 -9.14 -4.31
C MET A 20 19.01 -10.46 -4.65
N SER A 21 18.67 -11.25 -3.63
CA SER A 21 17.99 -12.54 -3.84
C SER A 21 16.59 -12.36 -4.43
N ALA A 22 15.87 -11.32 -4.02
CA ALA A 22 14.56 -11.00 -4.57
C ALA A 22 14.67 -10.43 -5.99
N ALA A 23 15.68 -9.62 -6.27
CA ALA A 23 15.93 -9.11 -7.63
C ALA A 23 16.22 -10.25 -8.62
N PHE A 24 17.01 -11.25 -8.20
CA PHE A 24 17.27 -12.43 -9.02
C PHE A 24 15.99 -13.26 -9.25
N ARG A 25 15.20 -13.52 -8.19
CA ARG A 25 13.92 -14.23 -8.35
C ARG A 25 12.95 -13.50 -9.28
N GLU A 26 12.89 -12.18 -9.22
CA GLU A 26 12.08 -11.38 -10.15
C GLU A 26 12.57 -11.49 -11.60
N PHE A 27 13.89 -11.51 -11.82
CA PHE A 27 14.45 -11.76 -13.15
C PHE A 27 14.02 -13.15 -13.67
N VAL A 28 14.15 -14.18 -12.85
CA VAL A 28 13.73 -15.54 -13.20
C VAL A 28 12.23 -15.59 -13.50
N ARG A 29 11.39 -14.92 -12.70
CA ARG A 29 9.94 -14.83 -12.94
C ARG A 29 9.63 -14.21 -14.30
N ARG A 30 10.34 -13.16 -14.70
CA ARG A 30 10.09 -12.46 -15.99
C ARG A 30 10.54 -13.25 -17.20
N VAL A 31 11.66 -13.96 -17.10
CA VAL A 31 12.25 -14.70 -18.24
C VAL A 31 11.64 -16.09 -18.37
N PHE A 32 11.42 -16.77 -17.25
CA PHE A 32 11.02 -18.18 -17.20
C PHE A 32 9.62 -18.41 -16.63
N GLY A 33 8.91 -17.38 -16.16
CA GLY A 33 7.56 -17.52 -15.62
C GLY A 33 7.48 -18.18 -14.22
N VAL A 34 8.61 -18.38 -13.54
CA VAL A 34 8.64 -19.04 -12.22
C VAL A 34 8.24 -18.05 -11.13
N ASN A 35 7.07 -18.27 -10.54
CA ASN A 35 6.55 -17.47 -9.42
C ASN A 35 7.40 -17.64 -8.16
N TYR A 36 7.40 -16.64 -7.28
CA TYR A 36 8.11 -16.71 -6.01
C TYR A 36 7.37 -15.99 -4.89
N THR A 37 7.73 -16.31 -3.65
CA THR A 37 7.19 -15.62 -2.48
C THR A 37 8.16 -14.56 -1.98
N TYR A 38 7.64 -13.38 -1.64
CA TYR A 38 8.36 -12.31 -0.97
C TYR A 38 7.60 -11.86 0.27
N ARG A 39 8.19 -12.01 1.45
CA ARG A 39 7.55 -11.65 2.74
C ARG A 39 6.12 -12.18 2.86
N ASN A 40 5.92 -13.47 2.55
CA ASN A 40 4.62 -14.17 2.53
C ASN A 40 3.62 -13.69 1.46
N ILE A 41 4.05 -12.92 0.46
CA ILE A 41 3.23 -12.49 -0.68
C ILE A 41 3.64 -13.29 -1.91
N SER A 42 2.67 -13.92 -2.59
CA SER A 42 2.91 -14.60 -3.87
C SER A 42 3.11 -13.58 -4.98
N VAL A 43 4.31 -13.50 -5.53
CA VAL A 43 4.66 -12.64 -6.66
C VAL A 43 4.54 -13.44 -7.95
N ASN A 44 3.37 -13.34 -8.57
CA ASN A 44 3.00 -14.07 -9.80
C ASN A 44 2.75 -13.14 -11.00
N SER A 45 2.75 -11.82 -10.80
CA SER A 45 2.50 -10.84 -11.86
C SER A 45 3.42 -9.63 -11.74
N ASN A 46 3.53 -8.88 -12.84
CA ASN A 46 4.27 -7.61 -12.84
C ASN A 46 3.61 -6.57 -11.92
N ASP A 47 2.28 -6.59 -11.78
CA ASP A 47 1.55 -5.61 -10.98
C ASP A 47 1.80 -5.84 -9.49
N VAL A 48 1.76 -7.10 -9.04
CA VAL A 48 2.10 -7.46 -7.65
C VAL A 48 3.52 -7.01 -7.32
N PHE A 49 4.47 -7.34 -8.19
CA PHE A 49 5.86 -6.92 -8.03
C PHE A 49 6.00 -5.38 -7.95
N ARG A 50 5.33 -4.64 -8.84
CA ARG A 50 5.40 -3.18 -8.90
C ARG A 50 4.85 -2.54 -7.63
N VAL A 51 3.71 -3.01 -7.13
CA VAL A 51 3.13 -2.50 -5.88
C VAL A 51 4.09 -2.71 -4.73
N ILE A 52 4.57 -3.94 -4.51
CA ILE A 52 5.53 -4.25 -3.42
C ILE A 52 6.77 -3.37 -3.52
N ARG A 53 7.36 -3.26 -4.72
CA ARG A 53 8.56 -2.45 -4.93
C ARG A 53 8.31 -0.98 -4.63
N ASN A 54 7.21 -0.41 -5.11
CA ASN A 54 6.91 1.01 -4.92
C ASN A 54 6.62 1.34 -3.45
N ILE A 55 5.94 0.45 -2.72
CA ILE A 55 5.71 0.56 -1.28
C ILE A 55 7.04 0.58 -0.52
N LEU A 56 7.96 -0.34 -0.85
CA LEU A 56 9.28 -0.39 -0.23
C LEU A 56 10.15 0.84 -0.56
N ILE A 57 10.02 1.39 -1.76
CA ILE A 57 10.70 2.64 -2.15
C ILE A 57 10.22 3.83 -1.30
N LYS A 58 8.95 3.84 -0.88
CA LYS A 58 8.43 4.83 0.08
C LYS A 58 8.94 4.63 1.51
N GLY A 59 9.65 3.54 1.79
CA GLY A 59 10.14 3.21 3.11
C GLY A 59 9.11 2.52 4.00
N TYR A 60 7.96 2.10 3.45
CA TYR A 60 6.96 1.36 4.19
C TYR A 60 7.29 -0.13 4.24
N ASN A 61 6.84 -0.80 5.30
CA ASN A 61 6.93 -2.26 5.39
C ASN A 61 5.71 -2.91 4.73
N VAL A 62 5.91 -4.04 4.04
CA VAL A 62 4.86 -4.79 3.36
C VAL A 62 5.06 -6.29 3.54
N TYR A 63 3.97 -7.01 3.82
CA TYR A 63 3.96 -8.45 4.06
C TYR A 63 2.60 -9.08 3.77
N GLY A 64 2.60 -10.40 3.58
CA GLY A 64 1.40 -11.20 3.38
C GLY A 64 0.87 -11.80 4.69
N LEU A 65 -0.45 -11.83 4.84
CA LEU A 65 -1.14 -12.46 5.96
C LEU A 65 -2.52 -12.97 5.51
N ASN A 66 -2.78 -14.28 5.59
CA ASN A 66 -4.10 -14.88 5.27
C ASN A 66 -4.69 -14.39 3.94
N ASN A 67 -3.94 -14.53 2.84
CA ASN A 67 -4.31 -14.06 1.48
C ASN A 67 -4.49 -12.54 1.32
N LYS A 68 -4.05 -11.76 2.31
CA LYS A 68 -4.02 -10.29 2.27
C LYS A 68 -2.60 -9.79 2.10
N VAL A 69 -2.47 -8.62 1.48
CA VAL A 69 -1.25 -7.82 1.47
C VAL A 69 -1.47 -6.67 2.44
N VAL A 70 -0.56 -6.53 3.40
CA VAL A 70 -0.64 -5.51 4.45
C VAL A 70 0.57 -4.59 4.35
N VAL A 71 0.32 -3.30 4.45
CA VAL A 71 1.31 -2.23 4.43
C VAL A 71 1.27 -1.52 5.77
N GLN A 72 2.42 -1.42 6.42
CA GLN A 72 2.60 -0.61 7.62
C GLN A 72 3.03 0.79 7.22
N THR A 73 2.16 1.76 7.49
CA THR A 73 2.40 3.18 7.23
C THR A 73 2.62 3.91 8.56
N PRO A 74 3.12 5.16 8.54
CA PRO A 74 3.23 5.99 9.75
C PRO A 74 1.89 6.30 10.44
N PHE A 75 0.77 6.12 9.75
CA PHE A 75 -0.58 6.45 10.26
C PHE A 75 -1.44 5.21 10.55
N GLY A 76 -0.93 4.00 10.32
CA GLY A 76 -1.62 2.74 10.62
C GLY A 76 -1.34 1.64 9.60
N GLU A 77 -1.99 0.49 9.78
CA GLU A 77 -1.90 -0.62 8.84
C GLU A 77 -3.01 -0.55 7.78
N VAL A 78 -2.63 -0.63 6.50
CA VAL A 78 -3.56 -0.70 5.37
C VAL A 78 -3.41 -2.06 4.72
N GLY A 79 -4.49 -2.84 4.68
CA GLY A 79 -4.50 -4.18 4.13
C GLY A 79 -5.62 -4.40 3.12
N VAL A 80 -5.31 -5.13 2.05
CA VAL A 80 -6.28 -5.53 1.03
C VAL A 80 -6.15 -7.01 0.74
N ASP A 81 -7.22 -7.63 0.23
CA ASP A 81 -7.10 -8.98 -0.33
C ASP A 81 -6.14 -8.94 -1.53
N ILE A 82 -5.37 -10.01 -1.79
CA ILE A 82 -4.35 -9.99 -2.86
C ILE A 82 -4.93 -9.68 -4.26
N VAL A 83 -6.20 -10.00 -4.47
CA VAL A 83 -6.96 -9.66 -5.69
C VAL A 83 -7.21 -8.16 -5.85
N ASP A 84 -7.10 -7.40 -4.75
CA ASP A 84 -7.30 -5.96 -4.65
C ASP A 84 -5.97 -5.19 -4.45
N ILE A 85 -4.83 -5.83 -4.74
CA ILE A 85 -3.51 -5.23 -4.51
C ILE A 85 -3.28 -3.93 -5.29
N ASP A 86 -3.99 -3.72 -6.39
CA ASP A 86 -4.00 -2.47 -7.17
C ASP A 86 -4.41 -1.26 -6.32
N LEU A 87 -5.31 -1.46 -5.35
CA LEU A 87 -5.79 -0.38 -4.50
C LEU A 87 -4.68 0.22 -3.61
N LEU A 88 -3.62 -0.55 -3.29
CA LEU A 88 -2.49 -0.06 -2.49
C LEU A 88 -1.63 0.97 -3.22
N GLY A 89 -1.84 1.19 -4.53
CA GLY A 89 -1.12 2.20 -5.31
C GLY A 89 -1.21 3.61 -4.70
N VAL A 90 -2.33 3.95 -4.04
CA VAL A 90 -2.56 5.25 -3.39
C VAL A 90 -1.51 5.56 -2.31
N LEU A 91 -0.95 4.54 -1.65
CA LEU A 91 0.07 4.71 -0.62
C LEU A 91 1.42 5.19 -1.18
N THR A 92 1.55 5.25 -2.51
CA THR A 92 2.71 5.82 -3.19
C THR A 92 2.58 7.32 -3.47
N GLU A 93 1.44 7.91 -3.14
CA GLU A 93 1.22 9.36 -3.21
C GLU A 93 1.80 10.09 -1.99
N PRO A 94 2.12 11.39 -2.12
CA PRO A 94 2.59 12.22 -1.01
C PRO A 94 1.40 12.66 -0.11
N LEU A 95 0.73 11.68 0.50
CA LEU A 95 -0.54 11.89 1.22
C LEU A 95 -0.41 12.96 2.31
N LYS A 96 0.67 12.94 3.09
CA LYS A 96 0.88 13.93 4.16
C LYS A 96 1.02 15.33 3.58
N GLU A 97 1.77 15.51 2.50
CA GLU A 97 1.95 16.81 1.84
C GLU A 97 0.66 17.34 1.22
N MET A 98 -0.21 16.43 0.73
CA MET A 98 -1.51 16.78 0.15
C MET A 98 -2.50 17.27 1.21
N TYR A 99 -2.55 16.63 2.38
CA TYR A 99 -3.61 16.83 3.36
C TYR A 99 -3.20 17.56 4.65
N ALA A 100 -1.91 17.62 5.01
CA ALA A 100 -1.45 18.21 6.28
C ALA A 100 -1.54 19.74 6.36
N ARG A 101 -2.15 20.41 5.36
CA ARG A 101 -2.42 21.86 5.41
C ARG A 101 -3.63 22.21 6.28
N ALA A 102 -4.52 21.25 6.54
CA ALA A 102 -5.66 21.44 7.42
C ALA A 102 -5.30 21.09 8.87
N ASP A 103 -5.51 22.01 9.82
CA ASP A 103 -5.41 21.69 11.24
C ASP A 103 -6.71 20.98 11.68
N VAL A 104 -6.60 19.65 11.85
CA VAL A 104 -7.72 18.79 12.23
C VAL A 104 -7.69 18.40 13.71
N ARG A 105 -6.71 18.90 14.50
CA ARG A 105 -6.50 18.46 15.89
C ARG A 105 -7.72 18.72 16.77
N GLY A 106 -8.23 17.67 17.41
CA GLY A 106 -9.44 17.70 18.25
C GLY A 106 -10.75 17.85 17.46
N GLY A 107 -10.67 18.05 16.15
CA GLY A 107 -11.80 18.34 15.27
C GLY A 107 -12.56 17.09 14.79
N ILE A 108 -13.61 17.35 14.03
CA ILE A 108 -14.36 16.34 13.28
C ILE A 108 -14.02 16.53 11.80
N VAL A 109 -13.65 15.45 11.12
CA VAL A 109 -13.38 15.43 9.68
C VAL A 109 -14.49 14.65 8.97
N VAL A 110 -14.92 15.16 7.82
CA VAL A 110 -15.78 14.42 6.89
C VAL A 110 -14.92 14.13 5.65
N ASP A 111 -14.55 12.86 5.49
CA ASP A 111 -13.66 12.39 4.43
C ASP A 111 -14.51 11.79 3.29
N VAL A 112 -14.68 12.56 2.22
CA VAL A 112 -15.53 12.21 1.08
C VAL A 112 -14.68 11.56 -0.01
N GLY A 113 -15.02 10.33 -0.39
CA GLY A 113 -14.18 9.53 -1.28
C GLY A 113 -13.00 8.92 -0.53
N ALA A 114 -13.26 8.41 0.69
CA ALA A 114 -12.23 7.88 1.59
C ALA A 114 -11.53 6.60 1.09
N TYR A 115 -11.92 6.09 -0.08
CA TYR A 115 -11.25 5.00 -0.80
C TYR A 115 -11.08 3.76 0.08
N ILE A 116 -9.86 3.36 0.44
CA ILE A 116 -9.59 2.19 1.29
C ILE A 116 -9.31 2.57 2.75
N GLY A 117 -9.62 3.81 3.14
CA GLY A 117 -9.56 4.33 4.50
C GLY A 117 -8.20 4.89 4.92
N GLU A 118 -7.23 4.97 4.01
CA GLU A 118 -5.88 5.47 4.28
C GLU A 118 -5.87 6.95 4.70
N THR A 119 -6.75 7.77 4.12
CA THR A 119 -6.91 9.19 4.49
C THR A 119 -7.58 9.34 5.84
N ALA A 120 -8.54 8.47 6.18
CA ALA A 120 -9.12 8.44 7.52
C ALA A 120 -8.06 8.10 8.58
N LEU A 121 -7.20 7.12 8.33
CA LEU A 121 -6.04 6.83 9.20
C LEU A 121 -5.11 8.03 9.32
N LEU A 122 -4.81 8.70 8.20
CA LEU A 122 -4.00 9.92 8.18
C LEU A 122 -4.61 11.01 9.09
N PHE A 123 -5.90 11.34 8.93
CA PHE A 123 -6.54 12.38 9.73
C PHE A 123 -6.58 12.04 11.23
N ILE A 124 -6.84 10.77 11.58
CA ILE A 124 -6.73 10.32 12.97
C ILE A 124 -5.29 10.48 13.48
N SER A 125 -4.27 10.13 12.69
CA SER A 125 -2.87 10.30 13.07
C SER A 125 -2.46 11.77 13.23
N LEU A 126 -3.14 12.68 12.51
CA LEU A 126 -2.97 14.14 12.65
C LEU A 126 -3.73 14.72 13.84
N GLY A 127 -4.44 13.89 14.61
CA GLY A 127 -5.12 14.27 15.85
C GLY A 127 -6.59 14.60 15.71
N ALA A 128 -7.25 14.23 14.60
CA ALA A 128 -8.70 14.32 14.50
C ALA A 128 -9.36 13.52 15.63
N ARG A 129 -10.38 14.11 16.27
CA ARG A 129 -11.15 13.44 17.31
C ARG A 129 -12.12 12.43 16.73
N ARG A 130 -12.70 12.74 15.57
CA ARG A 130 -13.58 11.86 14.82
C ARG A 130 -13.44 12.03 13.30
N VAL A 131 -13.51 10.95 12.54
CA VAL A 131 -13.55 10.96 11.06
C VAL A 131 -14.77 10.21 10.55
N TYR A 132 -15.64 10.91 9.81
CA TYR A 132 -16.71 10.30 9.04
C TYR A 132 -16.23 10.01 7.62
N ALA A 133 -15.85 8.75 7.37
CA ALA A 133 -15.36 8.30 6.07
C ALA A 133 -16.51 7.83 5.17
N LEU A 134 -16.69 8.49 4.02
CA LEU A 134 -17.74 8.23 3.05
C LEU A 134 -17.14 7.69 1.76
N GLU A 135 -17.53 6.49 1.34
CA GLU A 135 -17.02 5.86 0.11
C GLU A 135 -18.16 5.19 -0.67
N PRO A 136 -18.50 5.67 -1.89
CA PRO A 136 -19.61 5.15 -2.66
C PRO A 136 -19.28 3.85 -3.42
N VAL A 137 -18.01 3.57 -3.72
CA VAL A 137 -17.63 2.37 -4.46
C VAL A 137 -17.58 1.18 -3.50
N LYS A 138 -18.49 0.22 -3.69
CA LYS A 138 -18.64 -0.96 -2.82
C LYS A 138 -17.32 -1.71 -2.55
N ARG A 139 -16.48 -1.90 -3.57
CA ARG A 139 -15.16 -2.57 -3.46
C ARG A 139 -14.24 -1.82 -2.49
N HIS A 140 -14.19 -0.49 -2.60
CA HIS A 140 -13.36 0.36 -1.73
C HIS A 140 -13.92 0.39 -0.31
N TYR A 141 -15.24 0.60 -0.16
CA TYR A 141 -15.93 0.59 1.13
C TYR A 141 -15.70 -0.70 1.93
N GLN A 142 -15.68 -1.85 1.27
CA GLN A 142 -15.39 -3.14 1.90
C GLN A 142 -13.96 -3.20 2.44
N ASN A 143 -12.97 -2.68 1.70
CA ASN A 143 -11.58 -2.61 2.14
C ASN A 143 -11.38 -1.54 3.23
N LEU A 144 -12.02 -0.37 3.09
CA LEU A 144 -12.08 0.67 4.12
C LEU A 144 -12.55 0.11 5.45
N THR A 145 -13.71 -0.54 5.47
CA THR A 145 -14.28 -1.11 6.70
C THR A 145 -13.30 -2.09 7.36
N LYS A 146 -12.67 -2.97 6.56
CA LYS A 146 -11.65 -3.92 7.06
C LYS A 146 -10.45 -3.18 7.67
N ASN A 147 -10.00 -2.08 7.06
CA ASN A 147 -8.88 -1.29 7.56
C ASN A 147 -9.20 -0.53 8.85
N ILE A 148 -10.40 0.04 8.98
CA ILE A 148 -10.84 0.66 10.24
C ILE A 148 -10.89 -0.37 11.37
N VAL A 149 -11.40 -1.58 11.11
CA VAL A 149 -11.39 -2.68 12.09
C VAL A 149 -9.96 -3.08 12.46
N ARG A 150 -9.08 -3.25 11.48
CA ARG A 150 -7.68 -3.63 11.68
C ARG A 150 -6.92 -2.69 12.61
N ASN A 151 -7.23 -1.39 12.55
CA ASN A 151 -6.57 -0.37 13.36
C ASN A 151 -7.29 -0.10 14.70
N ASN A 152 -8.37 -0.82 15.02
CA ASN A 152 -9.20 -0.60 16.21
C ASN A 152 -9.80 0.82 16.30
N LEU A 153 -10.30 1.34 15.17
CA LEU A 153 -10.78 2.74 15.05
C LEU A 153 -12.29 2.85 14.79
N LYS A 154 -13.08 1.84 15.17
CA LYS A 154 -14.54 1.84 14.89
C LYS A 154 -15.31 2.95 15.61
N ASP A 155 -14.77 3.45 16.72
CA ASP A 155 -15.35 4.52 17.56
C ASP A 155 -14.78 5.91 17.24
N LYS A 156 -13.81 5.97 16.33
CA LYS A 156 -13.07 7.16 15.90
C LYS A 156 -13.56 7.68 14.56
#